data_AF-A0A924Y4K8-F1
#
_entry.id   AF-A0A924Y4K8-F1
#
_cell.length_a   1.000
_cell.length_b   1.000
_cell.length_c   1.000
_cell.angle_alpha   90.00
_cell.angle_beta   90.00
_cell.angle_gamma   90.00
#
_symmetry.space_group_name_H-M   'P 1'
#
loop_
_entity.id
_entity.type
_entity.pdbx_description
1 polymer ?
#
loop_
_entity_poly.entity_id
_entity_poly.type
_entity_poly.pdbx_seq_one_letter_code
_entity_poly.pdbx_strand_id
1 'polypeptide(L)'
;RFRLSYFDDNNRVQSATSLECRVAPVLLASSLDPVVSVFVVKSALSEKFVAELARLLPRCDGKPTLTPIESVTVPHDLWMQDTTEIGVCAVPDGRGVKQIPVPLGGLRGKHEGIKTAALDQTVREHFAADPRYVSVQAAESRPDTRWIDWFGNLEVSPPVPGYPHGRVLTGVQKELRFHPDLIAFLEAQKLQCPPLYLDVSWLTIGHVDELINFVPAKSGKGFRALLPSPNAAKVILEKAARDGHGDVLVFAGTKQETTVSKILREVADTQETRTIEASLVATREKLAAELGLTQTDIVSLPVLFKDGLAVIPNGVNSLVIGKDIVIPAPNGPRVGNTDLFEMAIRDRLAPLGLRLHFVDIHEPYHVRSGEIHCGTNAVRRLKNPRWWAPS
;
A
#
# COMPACT_ATOMS: atom_id res chain seq x y z
N ARG A 1 29.34 -20.58 0.50
CA ARG A 1 30.53 -21.21 -0.09
C ARG A 1 30.26 -22.68 -0.37
N PHE A 2 30.41 -23.13 -1.61
CA PHE A 2 30.50 -24.54 -1.96
C PHE A 2 31.96 -24.90 -2.24
N ARG A 3 32.43 -26.05 -1.76
CA ARG A 3 33.80 -26.52 -1.97
C ARG A 3 33.77 -27.86 -2.69
N LEU A 4 34.51 -27.95 -3.80
CA LEU A 4 34.74 -29.19 -4.52
C LEU A 4 36.17 -29.65 -4.25
N SER A 5 36.34 -30.89 -3.82
CA SER A 5 37.64 -31.50 -3.52
C SER A 5 37.81 -32.81 -4.29
N TYR A 6 38.97 -33.02 -4.89
CA TYR A 6 39.40 -34.28 -5.49
C TYR A 6 40.28 -35.03 -4.49
N PHE A 7 40.01 -36.31 -4.29
CA PHE A 7 40.69 -37.18 -3.32
C PHE A 7 41.41 -38.32 -4.05
N ASP A 8 42.57 -38.72 -3.54
CA ASP A 8 43.23 -39.97 -3.97
C ASP A 8 42.59 -41.20 -3.31
N ASP A 9 43.06 -42.39 -3.68
CA ASP A 9 42.60 -43.67 -3.13
C ASP A 9 42.84 -43.82 -1.62
N ASN A 10 43.68 -42.97 -1.04
CA ASN A 10 43.96 -42.91 0.39
C ASN A 10 43.14 -41.82 1.11
N ASN A 11 42.08 -41.29 0.47
CA ASN A 11 41.23 -40.20 0.96
C ASN A 11 42.00 -38.90 1.26
N ARG A 12 43.13 -38.64 0.60
CA ARG A 12 43.89 -37.39 0.72
C ARG A 12 43.45 -36.42 -0.36
N VAL A 13 43.14 -35.18 0.03
CA VAL A 13 42.79 -34.11 -0.91
C VAL A 13 43.98 -33.79 -1.80
N GLN A 14 43.84 -34.02 -3.10
CA GLN A 14 44.85 -33.71 -4.12
C GLN A 14 44.67 -32.30 -4.67
N SER A 15 43.42 -31.85 -4.82
CA SER A 15 43.10 -30.48 -5.24
C SER A 15 41.74 -30.07 -4.72
N ALA A 16 41.51 -28.77 -4.53
CA ALA A 16 40.19 -28.25 -4.21
C ALA A 16 39.95 -26.90 -4.89
N THR A 17 38.69 -26.63 -5.22
CA THR A 17 38.21 -25.32 -5.68
C THR A 17 36.97 -24.91 -4.88
N SER A 18 36.66 -23.61 -4.87
CA SER A 18 35.50 -23.08 -4.15
C SER A 18 34.69 -22.14 -5.04
N LEU A 19 33.36 -22.24 -4.92
CA LEU A 19 32.41 -21.33 -5.53
C LEU A 19 31.72 -20.53 -4.42
N GLU A 20 31.80 -19.20 -4.51
CA GLU A 20 31.05 -18.31 -3.65
C GLU A 20 29.71 -17.99 -4.31
N CYS A 21 28.63 -18.35 -3.62
CA CYS A 21 27.26 -18.01 -4.01
C CYS A 21 26.69 -17.06 -2.98
N ARG A 22 26.02 -16.00 -3.45
CA ARG A 22 25.21 -15.14 -2.61
C ARG A 22 23.74 -15.53 -2.78
N VAL A 23 23.05 -15.74 -1.66
CA VAL A 23 21.59 -15.94 -1.66
C VAL A 23 20.94 -14.66 -2.15
N ALA A 24 20.00 -14.76 -3.10
CA ALA A 24 19.29 -13.60 -3.59
C ALA A 24 18.46 -12.96 -2.45
N PRO A 25 18.52 -11.64 -2.27
CA PRO A 25 17.69 -10.95 -1.29
C PRO A 25 16.23 -10.96 -1.75
N VAL A 26 15.33 -10.90 -0.77
CA VAL A 26 13.92 -10.57 -1.01
C VAL A 26 13.82 -9.05 -1.07
N LEU A 27 13.35 -8.51 -2.20
CA LEU A 27 13.10 -7.08 -2.37
C LEU A 27 11.60 -6.82 -2.45
N LEU A 28 11.11 -5.85 -1.70
CA LEU A 28 9.73 -5.37 -1.83
C LEU A 28 9.58 -4.63 -3.17
N ALA A 29 8.40 -4.75 -3.79
CA ALA A 29 8.10 -4.10 -5.05
C ALA A 29 7.30 -2.81 -4.82
N SER A 30 7.73 -1.71 -5.41
CA SER A 30 7.04 -0.42 -5.28
C SER A 30 5.72 -0.43 -6.02
N SER A 31 4.78 0.43 -5.63
CA SER A 31 3.53 0.68 -6.39
C SER A 31 3.75 1.03 -7.87
N LEU A 32 4.95 1.47 -8.25
CA LEU A 32 5.32 1.75 -9.63
C LEU A 32 5.76 0.53 -10.44
N ASP A 33 6.10 -0.57 -9.79
CA ASP A 33 6.51 -1.81 -10.44
C ASP A 33 5.32 -2.46 -11.17
N PRO A 34 5.51 -3.02 -12.38
CA PRO A 34 4.45 -3.64 -13.17
C PRO A 34 3.68 -4.70 -12.39
N VAL A 35 2.35 -4.57 -12.38
CA VAL A 35 1.44 -5.54 -11.76
C VAL A 35 1.24 -6.74 -12.68
N VAL A 36 1.31 -7.94 -12.11
CA VAL A 36 1.04 -9.21 -12.79
C VAL A 36 -0.35 -9.73 -12.42
N SER A 37 -0.68 -9.70 -11.13
CA SER A 37 -1.96 -10.20 -10.61
C SER A 37 -2.40 -9.32 -9.45
N VAL A 38 -3.70 -9.07 -9.37
CA VAL A 38 -4.37 -8.38 -8.27
C VAL A 38 -5.18 -9.41 -7.49
N PHE A 39 -5.09 -9.35 -6.18
CA PHE A 39 -5.79 -10.20 -5.22
C PHE A 39 -6.83 -9.38 -4.49
N VAL A 40 -7.99 -9.98 -4.21
CA VAL A 40 -9.10 -9.35 -3.49
C VAL A 40 -9.88 -10.43 -2.75
N VAL A 41 -10.40 -10.13 -1.56
CA VAL A 41 -11.30 -11.07 -0.89
C VAL A 41 -12.69 -10.94 -1.50
N LYS A 42 -13.28 -12.08 -1.90
CA LYS A 42 -14.64 -12.17 -2.40
C LYS A 42 -15.59 -12.65 -1.29
N SER A 43 -16.66 -11.89 -1.11
CA SER A 43 -17.76 -12.18 -0.18
C SER A 43 -19.04 -11.52 -0.69
N ALA A 44 -20.15 -11.73 0.02
CA ALA A 44 -21.39 -11.00 -0.26
C ALA A 44 -21.24 -9.47 -0.11
N LEU A 45 -20.26 -8.99 0.68
CA LEU A 45 -20.01 -7.55 0.83
C LEU A 45 -19.24 -6.97 -0.36
N SER A 46 -18.24 -7.70 -0.86
CA SER A 46 -17.29 -7.21 -1.87
C SER A 46 -17.63 -7.61 -3.31
N GLU A 47 -18.70 -8.37 -3.55
CA GLU A 47 -19.04 -8.92 -4.89
C GLU A 47 -19.08 -7.86 -6.00
N LYS A 48 -19.65 -6.68 -5.72
CA LYS A 48 -19.73 -5.57 -6.69
C LYS A 48 -18.35 -5.01 -7.02
N PHE A 49 -17.52 -4.84 -5.99
CA PHE A 49 -16.15 -4.36 -6.16
C PHE A 49 -15.31 -5.37 -6.95
N VAL A 50 -15.45 -6.67 -6.66
CA VAL A 50 -14.78 -7.75 -7.41
C VAL A 50 -15.21 -7.74 -8.88
N ALA A 51 -16.49 -7.52 -9.17
CA ALA A 51 -16.99 -7.41 -10.54
C ALA A 51 -16.44 -6.17 -11.27
N GLU A 52 -16.34 -5.03 -10.58
CA GLU A 52 -15.71 -3.82 -11.15
C GLU A 52 -14.23 -4.05 -11.47
N LEU A 53 -13.46 -4.66 -10.56
CA LEU A 53 -12.07 -5.04 -10.85
C LEU A 53 -11.99 -5.98 -12.06
N ALA A 54 -12.86 -6.99 -12.16
CA ALA A 54 -12.87 -7.91 -13.29
C ALA A 54 -13.12 -7.20 -14.64
N ARG A 55 -13.91 -6.13 -14.64
CA ARG A 55 -14.18 -5.29 -15.82
C ARG A 55 -13.04 -4.32 -16.14
N LEU A 56 -12.39 -3.77 -15.11
CA LEU A 56 -11.36 -2.74 -15.22
C LEU A 56 -9.98 -3.30 -15.59
N LEU A 57 -9.50 -4.32 -14.87
CA LEU A 57 -8.12 -4.81 -14.99
C LEU A 57 -7.69 -5.21 -16.42
N PRO A 58 -8.54 -5.82 -17.27
CA PRO A 58 -8.19 -6.11 -18.67
C PRO A 58 -7.91 -4.87 -19.54
N ARG A 59 -8.30 -3.67 -19.07
CA ARG A 59 -8.10 -2.38 -19.74
C ARG A 59 -6.92 -1.59 -19.16
N CYS A 60 -6.38 -2.03 -18.02
CA CYS A 60 -5.26 -1.37 -17.37
C CYS A 60 -3.91 -1.73 -18.03
N ASP A 61 -2.88 -0.92 -17.76
CA ASP A 61 -1.51 -1.20 -18.15
C ASP A 61 -1.07 -2.59 -17.66
N GLY A 62 -0.46 -3.38 -18.56
CA GLY A 62 -0.02 -4.74 -18.24
C GLY A 62 -1.13 -5.78 -18.15
N LYS A 63 -2.41 -5.37 -18.15
CA LYS A 63 -3.60 -6.23 -18.12
C LYS A 63 -3.52 -7.32 -17.04
N PRO A 64 -3.31 -6.95 -15.77
CA PRO A 64 -3.09 -7.93 -14.71
C PRO A 64 -4.30 -8.85 -14.54
N THR A 65 -4.04 -10.08 -14.10
CA THR A 65 -5.11 -11.03 -13.77
C THR A 65 -5.78 -10.65 -12.46
N LEU A 66 -7.06 -10.98 -12.31
CA LEU A 66 -7.76 -10.90 -11.03
C LEU A 66 -7.77 -12.29 -10.38
N THR A 67 -7.38 -12.37 -9.11
CA THR A 67 -7.42 -13.58 -8.29
C THR A 67 -8.27 -13.33 -7.04
N PRO A 68 -9.58 -13.61 -7.10
CA PRO A 68 -10.44 -13.55 -5.92
C PRO A 68 -10.09 -14.68 -4.94
N ILE A 69 -9.97 -14.36 -3.66
CA ILE A 69 -9.89 -15.33 -2.56
C ILE A 69 -11.23 -15.36 -1.87
N GLU A 70 -11.89 -16.51 -1.80
CA GLU A 70 -13.19 -16.63 -1.14
C GLU A 70 -13.05 -16.39 0.37
N SER A 71 -13.90 -15.53 0.93
CA SER A 71 -13.95 -15.31 2.37
C SER A 71 -14.36 -16.58 3.09
N VAL A 72 -13.60 -16.95 4.13
CA VAL A 72 -13.84 -18.16 4.94
C VAL A 72 -14.45 -17.87 6.32
N THR A 73 -14.79 -16.61 6.62
CA THR A 73 -15.24 -16.17 7.94
C THR A 73 -16.57 -15.43 7.89
N VAL A 74 -17.29 -15.46 9.02
CA VAL A 74 -18.39 -14.55 9.35
C VAL A 74 -18.13 -14.00 10.77
N PRO A 75 -18.06 -12.66 10.96
CA PRO A 75 -18.07 -11.62 9.92
C PRO A 75 -16.90 -11.77 8.93
N HIS A 76 -17.08 -11.26 7.72
CA HIS A 76 -16.08 -11.35 6.65
C HIS A 76 -14.87 -10.49 6.96
N ASP A 77 -13.68 -11.08 6.87
CA ASP A 77 -12.40 -10.37 6.83
C ASP A 77 -12.10 -10.02 5.36
N LEU A 78 -11.99 -8.73 5.03
CA LEU A 78 -11.84 -8.25 3.65
C LEU A 78 -10.45 -7.70 3.35
N TRP A 79 -9.56 -7.68 4.34
CA TRP A 79 -8.32 -6.92 4.32
C TRP A 79 -7.18 -7.71 3.66
N MET A 80 -7.27 -7.89 2.33
CA MET A 80 -6.28 -8.65 1.56
C MET A 80 -4.86 -8.10 1.74
N GLN A 81 -4.69 -6.77 1.78
CA GLN A 81 -3.39 -6.12 1.93
C GLN A 81 -2.68 -6.58 3.20
N ASP A 82 -3.43 -6.77 4.28
CA ASP A 82 -2.86 -7.05 5.59
C ASP A 82 -2.42 -8.51 5.78
N THR A 83 -2.87 -9.40 4.90
CA THR A 83 -2.61 -10.86 5.00
C THR A 83 -1.20 -11.26 4.56
N THR A 84 -0.59 -10.49 3.65
CA THR A 84 0.73 -10.81 3.09
C THR A 84 1.37 -9.57 2.47
N GLU A 85 2.70 -9.50 2.47
CA GLU A 85 3.44 -8.55 1.62
C GLU A 85 4.23 -9.35 0.58
N ILE A 86 4.14 -9.01 -0.70
CA ILE A 86 4.68 -9.85 -1.77
C ILE A 86 5.99 -9.26 -2.29
N GLY A 87 7.10 -9.71 -1.71
CA GLY A 87 8.44 -9.41 -2.20
C GLY A 87 8.80 -10.18 -3.48
N VAL A 88 10.01 -9.96 -3.98
CA VAL A 88 10.55 -10.61 -5.17
C VAL A 88 12.01 -10.96 -4.95
N CYS A 89 12.36 -12.21 -5.21
CA CYS A 89 13.73 -12.66 -5.40
C CYS A 89 14.06 -12.66 -6.89
N ALA A 90 15.24 -12.18 -7.26
CA ALA A 90 15.72 -12.20 -8.64
C ALA A 90 17.06 -12.93 -8.76
N VAL A 91 17.19 -13.80 -9.76
CA VAL A 91 18.40 -14.58 -10.05
C VAL A 91 18.71 -14.60 -11.55
N PRO A 92 20.00 -14.66 -11.94
CA PRO A 92 20.36 -14.98 -13.33
C PRO A 92 19.88 -16.39 -13.70
N ASP A 93 19.32 -16.57 -14.89
CA ASP A 93 18.84 -17.88 -15.39
C ASP A 93 19.55 -18.34 -16.69
N GLY A 94 20.66 -17.69 -17.02
CA GLY A 94 21.45 -17.95 -18.23
C GLY A 94 20.91 -17.29 -19.51
N ARG A 95 19.66 -16.79 -19.51
CA ARG A 95 19.06 -16.07 -20.65
C ARG A 95 18.59 -14.65 -20.29
N GLY A 96 18.48 -14.36 -19.00
CA GLY A 96 18.07 -13.07 -18.48
C GLY A 96 18.05 -13.10 -16.95
N VAL A 97 16.95 -12.59 -16.37
CA VAL A 97 16.74 -12.56 -14.93
C VAL A 97 15.40 -13.21 -14.63
N LYS A 98 15.42 -14.32 -13.91
CA LYS A 98 14.23 -14.95 -13.37
C LYS A 98 13.84 -14.21 -12.09
N GLN A 99 12.60 -13.71 -12.05
CA GLN A 99 12.00 -13.12 -10.87
C GLN A 99 10.99 -14.11 -10.27
N ILE A 100 11.10 -14.35 -8.97
CA ILE A 100 10.27 -15.28 -8.19
C ILE A 100 9.57 -14.45 -7.13
N PRO A 101 8.23 -14.33 -7.14
CA PRO A 101 7.52 -13.64 -6.08
C PRO A 101 7.59 -14.43 -4.77
N VAL A 102 7.74 -13.71 -3.67
CA VAL A 102 7.99 -14.23 -2.32
C VAL A 102 6.94 -13.62 -1.38
N PRO A 103 5.78 -14.26 -1.22
CA PRO A 103 4.77 -13.85 -0.26
C PRO A 103 5.32 -13.99 1.17
N LEU A 104 5.34 -12.89 1.91
CA LEU A 104 5.65 -12.85 3.33
C LEU A 104 4.36 -13.13 4.11
N GLY A 105 4.34 -14.15 4.96
CA GLY A 105 3.13 -14.55 5.66
C GLY A 105 2.67 -13.56 6.73
N GLY A 106 1.36 -13.27 6.78
CA GLY A 106 0.73 -12.33 7.71
C GLY A 106 1.07 -12.55 9.18
N LEU A 107 1.12 -11.45 9.92
CA LEU A 107 1.43 -11.38 11.36
C LEU A 107 0.25 -10.88 12.18
N ARG A 108 -0.97 -11.00 11.64
CA ARG A 108 -2.16 -10.32 12.19
C ARG A 108 -2.66 -10.91 13.49
N GLY A 109 -2.20 -12.09 13.90
CA GLY A 109 -2.55 -12.71 15.18
C GLY A 109 -4.07 -12.91 15.36
N LYS A 110 -4.51 -12.93 16.62
CA LYS A 110 -5.93 -13.03 16.98
C LYS A 110 -6.50 -11.64 17.24
N HIS A 111 -7.44 -11.18 16.41
CA HIS A 111 -8.12 -9.90 16.60
C HIS A 111 -9.54 -10.10 17.15
N GLU A 112 -10.00 -9.19 18.02
CA GLU A 112 -11.39 -9.23 18.48
C GLU A 112 -12.35 -8.85 17.34
N GLY A 113 -13.45 -9.57 17.20
CA GLY A 113 -14.47 -9.26 16.19
C GLY A 113 -14.17 -9.72 14.75
N ILE A 114 -12.93 -10.09 14.41
CA ILE A 114 -12.56 -10.61 13.08
C ILE A 114 -11.65 -11.84 13.22
N LYS A 115 -11.94 -12.91 12.48
CA LYS A 115 -11.14 -14.16 12.48
C LYS A 115 -9.95 -14.07 11.51
N THR A 116 -9.04 -13.14 11.76
CA THR A 116 -7.86 -12.84 10.93
C THR A 116 -7.02 -14.07 10.57
N ALA A 117 -6.76 -14.94 11.53
CA ALA A 117 -5.97 -16.16 11.33
C ALA A 117 -6.53 -17.10 10.24
N ALA A 118 -7.85 -17.13 10.04
CA ALA A 118 -8.46 -18.00 9.03
C ALA A 118 -8.22 -17.49 7.61
N LEU A 119 -8.31 -16.17 7.40
CA LEU A 119 -7.96 -15.56 6.11
C LEU A 119 -6.45 -15.66 5.85
N ASP A 120 -5.61 -15.40 6.85
CA ASP A 120 -4.14 -15.53 6.74
C ASP A 120 -3.74 -16.95 6.32
N GLN A 121 -4.37 -17.97 6.93
CA GLN A 121 -4.17 -19.37 6.55
C GLN A 121 -4.62 -19.63 5.12
N THR A 122 -5.79 -19.13 4.71
CA THR A 122 -6.32 -19.32 3.35
C THR A 122 -5.39 -18.71 2.29
N VAL A 123 -4.89 -17.49 2.54
CA VAL A 123 -3.93 -16.82 1.64
C VAL A 123 -2.59 -17.56 1.61
N ARG A 124 -2.09 -18.01 2.77
CA ARG A 124 -0.86 -18.82 2.85
C ARG A 124 -0.99 -20.11 2.03
N GLU A 125 -2.09 -20.84 2.17
CA GLU A 125 -2.37 -22.08 1.45
C GLU A 125 -2.51 -21.83 -0.06
N HIS A 126 -3.15 -20.73 -0.46
CA HIS A 126 -3.23 -20.34 -1.86
C HIS A 126 -1.85 -20.18 -2.50
N PHE A 127 -0.95 -19.41 -1.85
CA PHE A 127 0.41 -19.22 -2.38
C PHE A 127 1.26 -20.49 -2.31
N ALA A 128 1.12 -21.31 -1.26
CA ALA A 128 1.85 -22.56 -1.12
C ALA A 128 1.45 -23.62 -2.16
N ALA A 129 0.21 -23.59 -2.66
CA ALA A 129 -0.28 -24.51 -3.67
C ALA A 129 0.23 -24.22 -5.09
N ASP A 130 0.80 -23.03 -5.33
CA ASP A 130 1.27 -22.62 -6.66
C ASP A 130 2.81 -22.56 -6.70
N PRO A 131 3.48 -23.43 -7.49
CA PRO A 131 4.93 -23.55 -7.51
C PRO A 131 5.65 -22.34 -8.11
N ARG A 132 4.92 -21.33 -8.60
CA ARG A 132 5.49 -20.05 -9.04
C ARG A 132 5.96 -19.19 -7.87
N TYR A 133 5.45 -19.44 -6.65
CA TYR A 133 5.78 -18.69 -5.45
C TYR A 133 6.74 -19.44 -4.54
N VAL A 134 7.49 -18.69 -3.74
CA VAL A 134 8.26 -19.22 -2.61
C VAL A 134 7.86 -18.43 -1.36
N SER A 135 6.99 -18.99 -0.54
CA SER A 135 6.49 -18.30 0.65
C SER A 135 7.53 -18.28 1.78
N VAL A 136 7.58 -17.16 2.51
CA VAL A 136 8.47 -16.98 3.68
C VAL A 136 7.64 -16.53 4.87
N GLN A 137 7.81 -17.17 6.02
CA GLN A 137 7.28 -16.70 7.30
C GLN A 137 8.44 -16.09 8.09
N ALA A 138 8.55 -14.76 8.08
CA ALA A 138 9.69 -14.05 8.68
C ALA A 138 9.60 -13.91 10.21
N ALA A 139 8.39 -14.04 10.76
CA ALA A 139 8.11 -13.95 12.18
C ALA A 139 6.85 -14.76 12.53
N GLU A 140 6.64 -15.06 13.80
CA GLU A 140 5.36 -15.54 14.29
C GLU A 140 4.47 -14.37 14.72
N SER A 141 3.15 -14.55 14.65
CA SER A 141 2.22 -13.54 15.16
C SER A 141 2.37 -13.40 16.68
N ARG A 142 2.27 -12.18 17.19
CA ARG A 142 2.22 -11.95 18.64
C ARG A 142 0.91 -12.51 19.24
N PRO A 143 0.91 -12.89 20.54
CA PRO A 143 -0.30 -13.35 21.22
C PRO A 143 -1.44 -12.31 21.17
N ASP A 144 -1.09 -11.04 21.39
CA ASP A 144 -2.00 -9.90 21.26
C ASP A 144 -1.75 -9.20 19.94
N THR A 145 -2.79 -9.11 19.12
CA THR A 145 -2.74 -8.39 17.83
C THR A 145 -2.41 -6.93 18.05
N ARG A 146 -1.53 -6.41 17.21
CA ARG A 146 -1.34 -4.97 17.05
C ARG A 146 -1.56 -4.65 15.58
N TRP A 147 -2.47 -3.72 15.27
CA TRP A 147 -2.71 -3.31 13.89
C TRP A 147 -1.41 -2.83 13.21
N ILE A 148 -0.46 -2.31 13.98
CA ILE A 148 0.87 -1.91 13.49
C ILE A 148 1.69 -3.05 12.84
N ASP A 149 1.37 -4.32 13.12
CA ASP A 149 2.04 -5.51 12.58
C ASP A 149 1.36 -6.02 11.29
N TRP A 150 0.34 -5.33 10.78
CA TRP A 150 -0.38 -5.70 9.57
C TRP A 150 0.27 -5.07 8.34
N PHE A 151 0.23 -5.74 7.19
CA PHE A 151 1.06 -5.36 6.04
C PHE A 151 0.65 -4.08 5.31
N GLY A 152 -0.53 -3.50 5.54
CA GLY A 152 -0.80 -2.10 5.16
C GLY A 152 0.19 -1.11 5.80
N ASN A 153 0.88 -1.51 6.88
CA ASN A 153 1.94 -0.74 7.52
C ASN A 153 3.37 -1.03 6.98
N LEU A 154 3.50 -1.73 5.85
CA LEU A 154 4.79 -2.03 5.21
C LEU A 154 4.73 -1.68 3.72
N GLU A 155 5.45 -0.65 3.33
CA GLU A 155 5.50 -0.15 1.96
C GLU A 155 6.94 0.00 1.47
N VAL A 156 7.13 0.34 0.21
CA VAL A 156 8.46 0.67 -0.33
C VAL A 156 8.39 1.84 -1.30
N SER A 157 9.32 2.79 -1.14
CA SER A 157 9.45 3.89 -2.07
C SER A 157 9.91 3.41 -3.46
N PRO A 158 9.67 4.19 -4.51
CA PRO A 158 10.40 4.04 -5.77
C PRO A 158 11.91 4.25 -5.55
N PRO A 159 12.76 3.95 -6.55
CA PRO A 159 14.18 4.30 -6.49
C PRO A 159 14.39 5.78 -6.16
N VAL A 160 15.19 6.04 -5.13
CA VAL A 160 15.55 7.39 -4.64
C VAL A 160 17.06 7.47 -4.42
N PRO A 161 17.67 8.66 -4.27
CA PRO A 161 19.10 8.78 -4.03
C PRO A 161 19.56 7.90 -2.85
N GLY A 162 20.62 7.12 -3.06
CA GLY A 162 21.14 6.15 -2.08
C GLY A 162 20.41 4.80 -2.02
N TYR A 163 19.22 4.69 -2.62
CA TYR A 163 18.37 3.49 -2.58
C TYR A 163 17.87 3.12 -3.99
N PRO A 164 18.69 2.48 -4.83
CA PRO A 164 18.36 2.18 -6.24
C PRO A 164 17.23 1.14 -6.40
N HIS A 165 16.89 0.43 -5.32
CA HIS A 165 15.77 -0.51 -5.26
C HIS A 165 14.59 0.06 -4.42
N GLY A 166 14.63 1.34 -4.08
CA GLY A 166 13.69 1.93 -3.13
C GLY A 166 14.10 1.69 -1.68
N ARG A 167 13.40 2.34 -0.75
CA ARG A 167 13.62 2.23 0.69
C ARG A 167 12.32 1.76 1.35
N VAL A 168 12.42 0.77 2.22
CA VAL A 168 11.29 0.28 3.02
C VAL A 168 10.73 1.45 3.83
N LEU A 169 9.41 1.59 3.82
CA LEU A 169 8.65 2.56 4.61
C LEU A 169 7.76 1.79 5.59
N THR A 170 7.72 2.22 6.84
CA THR A 170 6.82 1.62 7.83
C THR A 170 6.39 2.64 8.87
N GLY A 171 5.17 2.51 9.36
CA GLY A 171 4.59 3.40 10.35
C GLY A 171 5.05 3.12 11.77
N VAL A 172 5.01 4.20 12.54
CA VAL A 172 5.23 4.30 13.97
C VAL A 172 3.97 4.88 14.61
N GLN A 173 3.34 4.12 15.51
CA GLN A 173 2.20 4.60 16.28
C GLN A 173 2.61 4.71 17.75
N LYS A 174 2.97 5.92 18.19
CA LYS A 174 3.59 6.20 19.49
C LYS A 174 4.85 5.33 19.69
N GLU A 175 4.85 4.43 20.66
CA GLU A 175 5.94 3.48 20.92
C GLU A 175 5.82 2.18 20.11
N LEU A 176 4.68 1.94 19.46
CA LEU A 176 4.46 0.73 18.67
C LEU A 176 5.20 0.80 17.33
N ARG A 177 5.78 -0.35 16.97
CA ARG A 177 6.53 -0.59 15.74
C ARG A 177 6.13 -1.96 15.21
N PHE A 178 6.30 -2.12 13.90
CA PHE A 178 6.21 -3.42 13.24
C PHE A 178 7.11 -4.46 13.95
N HIS A 179 6.69 -5.73 13.88
CA HIS A 179 7.37 -6.88 14.46
C HIS A 179 8.89 -6.87 14.23
N PRO A 180 9.71 -6.92 15.30
CA PRO A 180 11.16 -6.78 15.18
C PRO A 180 11.80 -7.88 14.34
N ASP A 181 11.29 -9.12 14.39
CA ASP A 181 11.85 -10.21 13.59
C ASP A 181 11.60 -10.02 12.08
N LEU A 182 10.46 -9.43 11.70
CA LEU A 182 10.21 -9.05 10.32
C LEU A 182 11.15 -7.91 9.90
N ILE A 183 11.33 -6.89 10.74
CA ILE A 183 12.27 -5.81 10.47
C ILE A 183 13.70 -6.36 10.33
N ALA A 184 14.14 -7.23 11.23
CA ALA A 184 15.45 -7.87 11.17
C ALA A 184 15.61 -8.72 9.89
N PHE A 185 14.55 -9.42 9.48
CA PHE A 185 14.53 -10.11 8.19
C PHE A 185 14.73 -9.14 7.03
N LEU A 186 14.00 -8.02 6.97
CA LEU A 186 14.14 -7.02 5.91
C LEU A 186 15.53 -6.36 5.91
N GLU A 187 16.06 -6.01 7.08
CA GLU A 187 17.40 -5.44 7.23
C GLU A 187 18.50 -6.39 6.78
N ALA A 188 18.33 -7.70 6.97
CA ALA A 188 19.24 -8.72 6.47
C ALA A 188 19.31 -8.76 4.93
N GLN A 189 18.29 -8.22 4.23
CA GLN A 189 18.27 -8.08 2.76
C GLN A 189 19.11 -6.90 2.27
N LYS A 190 19.42 -5.94 3.17
CA LYS A 190 20.32 -4.78 3.02
C LYS A 190 19.85 -3.69 2.06
N LEU A 191 19.39 -4.05 0.86
CA LEU A 191 19.31 -3.13 -0.28
C LEU A 191 18.21 -2.07 -0.19
N GLN A 192 17.21 -2.27 0.67
CA GLN A 192 16.10 -1.33 0.88
C GLN A 192 16.05 -0.80 2.33
N CYS A 193 17.10 -1.05 3.11
CA CYS A 193 17.17 -0.77 4.55
C CYS A 193 18.37 0.14 4.91
N PRO A 194 18.37 0.83 6.06
CA PRO A 194 17.36 0.78 7.13
C PRO A 194 15.99 1.36 6.71
N PRO A 195 14.88 0.86 7.28
CA PRO A 195 13.55 1.40 7.00
C PRO A 195 13.45 2.90 7.32
N LEU A 196 12.62 3.61 6.56
CA LEU A 196 12.16 4.94 6.92
C LEU A 196 10.88 4.81 7.76
N TYR A 197 11.00 5.13 9.04
CA TYR A 197 9.89 5.14 9.98
C TYR A 197 9.05 6.43 9.84
N LEU A 198 7.76 6.33 9.55
CA LEU A 198 6.85 7.48 9.43
C LEU A 198 5.90 7.54 10.62
N ASP A 199 5.60 8.76 11.11
CA ASP A 199 4.67 8.92 12.23
C ASP A 199 3.22 8.77 11.76
N VAL A 200 2.57 7.71 12.22
CA VAL A 200 1.15 7.37 11.97
C VAL A 200 0.36 7.37 13.28
N SER A 201 0.89 7.99 14.35
CA SER A 201 0.27 8.03 15.69
C SER A 201 -1.10 8.68 15.73
N TRP A 202 -1.43 9.48 14.72
CA TRP A 202 -2.69 10.19 14.58
C TRP A 202 -3.75 9.37 13.82
N LEU A 203 -3.36 8.26 13.17
CA LEU A 203 -4.27 7.33 12.51
C LEU A 203 -4.75 6.28 13.51
N THR A 204 -6.03 5.91 13.42
CA THR A 204 -6.62 4.88 14.28
C THR A 204 -6.12 3.49 13.90
N ILE A 205 -6.11 3.15 12.60
CA ILE A 205 -5.57 1.88 12.12
C ILE A 205 -4.04 1.89 12.22
N GLY A 206 -3.41 3.02 11.86
CA GLY A 206 -2.00 3.25 12.10
C GLY A 206 -1.12 2.67 11.01
N HIS A 207 -1.59 2.69 9.76
CA HIS A 207 -0.88 2.13 8.62
C HIS A 207 -0.28 3.22 7.74
N VAL A 208 0.80 2.86 7.05
CA VAL A 208 1.53 3.80 6.20
C VAL A 208 0.85 4.00 4.85
N ASP A 209 0.06 3.04 4.38
CA ASP A 209 -0.73 3.12 3.14
C ASP A 209 -1.92 4.11 3.23
N GLU A 210 -2.35 4.46 4.43
CA GLU A 210 -3.30 5.56 4.71
C GLU A 210 -2.63 6.94 4.52
N LEU A 211 -1.31 6.99 4.70
CA LEU A 211 -0.51 8.21 4.71
C LEU A 211 0.16 8.49 3.36
N ILE A 212 0.72 7.48 2.68
CA ILE A 212 1.53 7.68 1.48
C ILE A 212 1.28 6.62 0.43
N ASN A 213 1.27 7.04 -0.84
CA ASN A 213 1.28 6.16 -2.00
C ASN A 213 2.13 6.81 -3.10
N PHE A 214 2.63 6.05 -4.07
CA PHE A 214 3.42 6.59 -5.17
C PHE A 214 2.74 6.32 -6.51
N VAL A 215 2.73 7.33 -7.38
CA VAL A 215 2.18 7.24 -8.73
C VAL A 215 3.21 7.66 -9.77
N PRO A 216 3.19 7.11 -11.00
CA PRO A 216 4.18 7.46 -12.00
C PRO A 216 3.96 8.88 -12.49
N ALA A 217 5.05 9.55 -12.86
CA ALA A 217 5.02 10.87 -13.47
C ALA A 217 6.03 10.94 -14.61
N LYS A 218 5.72 11.68 -15.66
CA LYS A 218 6.67 11.88 -16.78
C LYS A 218 7.79 12.87 -16.45
N SER A 219 7.64 13.66 -15.40
CA SER A 219 8.56 14.74 -15.01
C SER A 219 9.20 14.48 -13.65
N GLY A 220 10.27 15.22 -13.35
CA GLY A 220 11.00 15.10 -12.08
C GLY A 220 11.63 13.72 -11.93
N LYS A 221 11.48 13.11 -10.74
CA LYS A 221 12.06 11.80 -10.40
C LYS A 221 11.34 10.60 -11.05
N GLY A 222 10.44 10.82 -12.00
CA GLY A 222 9.65 9.76 -12.63
C GLY A 222 8.41 9.32 -11.82
N PHE A 223 8.16 9.97 -10.68
CA PHE A 223 7.03 9.67 -9.80
C PHE A 223 6.55 10.89 -9.01
N ARG A 224 5.40 10.76 -8.35
CA ARG A 224 4.93 11.64 -7.28
C ARG A 224 4.55 10.82 -6.05
N ALA A 225 4.88 11.33 -4.87
CA ALA A 225 4.30 10.85 -3.62
C ALA A 225 2.93 11.52 -3.43
N LEU A 226 1.90 10.73 -3.18
CA LEU A 226 0.59 11.19 -2.77
C LEU A 226 0.56 11.22 -1.25
N LEU A 227 0.12 12.33 -0.67
CA LEU A 227 -0.13 12.46 0.77
C LEU A 227 -1.52 13.04 0.99
N PRO A 228 -2.22 12.71 2.08
CA PRO A 228 -3.47 13.36 2.41
C PRO A 228 -3.21 14.82 2.81
N SER A 229 -4.27 15.64 2.74
CA SER A 229 -4.27 17.01 3.22
C SER A 229 -5.66 17.41 3.69
N PRO A 230 -5.86 17.44 5.03
CA PRO A 230 -7.03 18.04 5.66
C PRO A 230 -7.27 19.47 5.22
N ASN A 231 -6.22 20.28 5.08
CA ASN A 231 -6.35 21.65 4.57
C ASN A 231 -6.93 21.70 3.15
N ALA A 232 -6.48 20.84 2.24
CA ALA A 232 -7.01 20.81 0.88
C ALA A 232 -8.50 20.46 0.85
N ALA A 233 -8.93 19.52 1.71
CA ALA A 233 -10.34 19.17 1.85
C ALA A 233 -11.17 20.30 2.50
N LYS A 234 -10.63 20.94 3.55
CA LYS A 234 -11.25 22.10 4.19
C LYS A 234 -11.51 23.22 3.19
N VAL A 235 -10.53 23.57 2.34
CA VAL A 235 -10.69 24.62 1.32
C VAL A 235 -11.84 24.31 0.35
N ILE A 236 -12.03 23.04 -0.03
CA ILE A 236 -13.15 22.61 -0.87
C ILE A 236 -14.48 22.87 -0.16
N LEU A 237 -14.61 22.44 1.10
CA LEU A 237 -15.83 22.58 1.89
C LEU A 237 -16.16 24.05 2.19
N GLU A 238 -15.17 24.86 2.56
CA GLU A 238 -15.36 26.29 2.80
C GLU A 238 -15.82 27.00 1.52
N LYS A 239 -15.24 26.67 0.36
CA LYS A 239 -15.67 27.23 -0.91
C LYS A 239 -17.12 26.84 -1.21
N ALA A 240 -17.47 25.56 -1.07
CA ALA A 240 -18.83 25.09 -1.27
C ALA A 240 -19.82 25.83 -0.34
N ALA A 241 -19.50 25.97 0.95
CA ALA A 241 -20.33 26.70 1.90
C ALA A 241 -20.50 28.18 1.52
N ARG A 242 -19.42 28.87 1.13
CA ARG A 242 -19.46 30.27 0.68
C ARG A 242 -20.30 30.46 -0.58
N ASP A 243 -20.30 29.47 -1.47
CA ASP A 243 -21.08 29.49 -2.72
C ASP A 243 -22.57 29.10 -2.51
N GLY A 244 -23.02 28.95 -1.26
CA GLY A 244 -24.40 28.62 -0.93
C GLY A 244 -24.71 27.12 -0.95
N HIS A 245 -23.69 26.25 -1.01
CA HIS A 245 -23.83 24.79 -1.03
C HIS A 245 -23.62 24.14 0.34
N GLY A 246 -23.82 24.89 1.43
CA GLY A 246 -23.64 24.38 2.80
C GLY A 246 -24.55 23.21 3.16
N ASP A 247 -25.76 23.16 2.60
CA ASP A 247 -26.74 22.09 2.86
C ASP A 247 -26.66 20.94 1.84
N VAL A 248 -25.71 20.99 0.89
CA VAL A 248 -25.49 19.88 -0.04
C VAL A 248 -25.04 18.64 0.73
N LEU A 249 -25.69 17.52 0.42
CA LEU A 249 -25.47 16.25 1.08
C LEU A 249 -24.15 15.62 0.64
N VAL A 250 -23.46 15.02 1.61
CA VAL A 250 -22.34 14.10 1.44
C VAL A 250 -22.82 12.72 1.83
N PHE A 251 -22.42 11.68 1.07
CA PHE A 251 -22.96 10.33 1.20
C PHE A 251 -24.49 10.27 1.07
N ALA A 252 -25.04 11.02 0.12
CA ALA A 252 -26.49 11.08 -0.10
C ALA A 252 -27.09 9.67 -0.28
N GLY A 253 -28.10 9.34 0.52
CA GLY A 253 -28.78 8.05 0.50
C GLY A 253 -28.10 6.92 1.28
N THR A 254 -27.02 7.18 2.02
CA THR A 254 -26.40 6.19 2.92
C THR A 254 -26.73 6.48 4.39
N LYS A 255 -26.38 5.56 5.30
CA LYS A 255 -26.57 5.73 6.74
C LYS A 255 -25.67 6.81 7.36
N GLN A 256 -24.63 7.24 6.62
CA GLN A 256 -23.65 8.24 7.06
C GLN A 256 -23.90 9.61 6.41
N GLU A 257 -25.08 9.81 5.82
CA GLU A 257 -25.47 11.07 5.18
C GLU A 257 -25.25 12.26 6.13
N THR A 258 -24.65 13.31 5.58
CA THR A 258 -24.32 14.56 6.29
C THR A 258 -24.31 15.72 5.31
N THR A 259 -24.00 16.94 5.76
CA THR A 259 -23.91 18.12 4.89
C THR A 259 -22.51 18.72 4.89
N VAL A 260 -22.21 19.53 3.86
CA VAL A 260 -20.97 20.33 3.79
C VAL A 260 -20.75 21.14 5.07
N SER A 261 -21.76 21.90 5.50
CA SER A 261 -21.68 22.74 6.70
C SER A 261 -21.42 21.94 7.97
N LYS A 262 -22.00 20.73 8.08
CA LYS A 262 -21.81 19.85 9.23
C LYS A 262 -20.38 19.32 9.28
N ILE A 263 -19.84 18.80 8.17
CA ILE A 263 -18.45 18.33 8.10
C ILE A 263 -17.48 19.48 8.39
N LEU A 264 -17.71 20.66 7.82
CA LEU A 264 -16.86 21.83 8.03
C LEU A 264 -16.75 22.16 9.53
N ARG A 265 -17.89 22.29 10.21
CA ARG A 265 -17.98 22.63 11.64
C ARG A 265 -17.46 21.54 12.57
N GLU A 266 -17.82 20.29 12.31
CA GLU A 266 -17.58 19.18 13.25
C GLU A 266 -16.27 18.44 13.02
N VAL A 267 -15.62 18.66 11.86
CA VAL A 267 -14.39 17.95 11.48
C VAL A 267 -13.31 18.92 11.03
N ALA A 268 -13.56 19.69 9.96
CA ALA A 268 -12.52 20.49 9.32
C ALA A 268 -12.02 21.67 10.19
N ASP A 269 -12.89 22.27 10.99
CA ASP A 269 -12.54 23.40 11.87
C ASP A 269 -12.03 23.01 13.26
N THR A 270 -11.82 21.71 13.49
CA THR A 270 -11.41 21.18 14.79
C THR A 270 -9.93 21.35 15.09
N GLN A 271 -9.57 21.17 16.36
CA GLN A 271 -8.16 21.09 16.76
C GLN A 271 -7.47 19.82 16.23
N GLU A 272 -8.20 18.71 16.11
CA GLU A 272 -7.67 17.47 15.54
C GLU A 272 -7.16 17.68 14.11
N THR A 273 -7.97 18.29 13.24
CA THR A 273 -7.58 18.61 11.86
C THR A 273 -6.29 19.45 11.81
N ARG A 274 -6.15 20.45 12.70
CA ARG A 274 -4.93 21.27 12.78
C ARG A 274 -3.71 20.45 13.22
N THR A 275 -3.87 19.56 14.19
CA THR A 275 -2.79 18.68 14.66
C THR A 275 -2.36 17.69 13.58
N ILE A 276 -3.31 17.06 12.87
CA ILE A 276 -3.01 16.13 11.77
C ILE A 276 -2.25 16.83 10.65
N GLU A 277 -2.67 18.05 10.28
CA GLU A 277 -1.96 18.83 9.26
C GLU A 277 -0.52 19.13 9.69
N ALA A 278 -0.27 19.48 10.96
CA ALA A 278 1.08 19.69 11.46
C ALA A 278 1.94 18.39 11.37
N SER A 279 1.36 17.23 11.69
CA SER A 279 2.01 15.92 11.51
C SER A 279 2.33 15.62 10.03
N LEU A 280 1.46 16.04 9.11
CA LEU A 280 1.67 15.90 7.66
C LEU A 280 2.75 16.84 7.14
N VAL A 281 2.89 18.04 7.70
CA VAL A 281 4.02 18.94 7.42
C VAL A 281 5.33 18.29 7.86
N ALA A 282 5.40 17.78 9.11
CA ALA A 282 6.58 17.07 9.59
C ALA A 282 6.91 15.83 8.76
N THR A 283 5.89 15.11 8.28
CA THR A 283 6.07 13.99 7.35
C THR A 283 6.72 14.45 6.04
N ARG A 284 6.29 15.57 5.46
CA ARG A 284 6.88 16.11 4.22
C ARG A 284 8.34 16.49 4.41
N GLU A 285 8.67 17.14 5.53
CA GLU A 285 10.06 17.49 5.87
C GLU A 285 10.92 16.24 6.00
N LYS A 286 10.40 15.19 6.65
CA LYS A 286 11.08 13.91 6.77
C LYS A 286 11.30 13.23 5.42
N LEU A 287 10.28 13.19 4.55
CA LEU A 287 10.42 12.63 3.20
C LEU A 287 11.42 13.43 2.35
N ALA A 288 11.48 14.75 2.54
CA ALA A 288 12.46 15.60 1.89
C ALA A 288 13.89 15.26 2.34
N ALA A 289 14.11 15.14 3.65
CA ALA A 289 15.41 14.82 4.22
C ALA A 289 15.88 13.39 3.88
N GLU A 290 14.98 12.41 3.97
CA GLU A 290 15.33 10.98 3.97
C GLU A 290 15.22 10.31 2.59
N LEU A 291 14.40 10.85 1.70
CA LEU A 291 14.21 10.35 0.33
C LEU A 291 14.58 11.39 -0.74
N GLY A 292 15.01 12.59 -0.33
CA GLY A 292 15.37 13.68 -1.24
C GLY A 292 14.19 14.20 -2.05
N LEU A 293 12.96 14.13 -1.53
CA LEU A 293 11.77 14.66 -2.21
C LEU A 293 11.69 16.19 -2.09
N THR A 294 11.24 16.84 -3.16
CA THR A 294 10.94 18.27 -3.17
C THR A 294 9.43 18.50 -3.11
N GLN A 295 9.00 19.75 -2.91
CA GLN A 295 7.58 20.10 -3.00
C GLN A 295 6.96 19.69 -4.34
N THR A 296 7.73 19.75 -5.44
CA THR A 296 7.24 19.36 -6.75
C THR A 296 7.09 17.85 -6.92
N ASP A 297 7.71 17.04 -6.06
CA ASP A 297 7.61 15.58 -6.05
C ASP A 297 6.40 15.08 -5.23
N ILE A 298 5.67 15.97 -4.55
CA ILE A 298 4.53 15.61 -3.68
C ILE A 298 3.23 16.21 -4.21
N VAL A 299 2.18 15.39 -4.28
CA VAL A 299 0.81 15.82 -4.57
C VAL A 299 -0.07 15.56 -3.36
N SER A 300 -0.63 16.63 -2.80
CA SER A 300 -1.56 16.55 -1.68
C SER A 300 -2.97 16.26 -2.17
N LEU A 301 -3.62 15.20 -1.69
CA LEU A 301 -5.01 14.89 -2.00
C LEU A 301 -5.95 15.37 -0.86
N PRO A 302 -7.16 15.85 -1.19
CA PRO A 302 -8.10 16.33 -0.18
C PRO A 302 -8.69 15.17 0.63
N VAL A 303 -8.28 15.05 1.88
CA VAL A 303 -8.76 14.00 2.81
C VAL A 303 -8.91 14.61 4.20
N LEU A 304 -10.06 14.42 4.83
CA LEU A 304 -10.30 14.79 6.24
C LEU A 304 -10.28 13.55 7.11
N PHE A 305 -9.96 13.76 8.38
CA PHE A 305 -9.96 12.70 9.38
C PHE A 305 -10.74 13.16 10.61
N LYS A 306 -11.40 12.19 11.25
CA LYS A 306 -12.05 12.35 12.54
C LYS A 306 -11.75 11.11 13.38
N ASP A 307 -11.29 11.32 14.59
CA ASP A 307 -10.81 10.25 15.47
C ASP A 307 -9.81 9.34 14.74
N GLY A 308 -8.90 9.93 13.96
CA GLY A 308 -7.89 9.22 13.16
C GLY A 308 -8.42 8.33 12.02
N LEU A 309 -9.70 8.45 11.64
CA LEU A 309 -10.32 7.72 10.53
C LEU A 309 -10.70 8.66 9.39
N ALA A 310 -10.54 8.23 8.15
CA ALA A 310 -10.91 9.02 6.98
C ALA A 310 -12.42 9.31 6.98
N VAL A 311 -12.79 10.58 6.85
CA VAL A 311 -14.20 11.04 6.86
C VAL A 311 -14.84 10.90 5.48
N ILE A 312 -14.01 11.03 4.44
CA ILE A 312 -14.33 10.80 3.04
C ILE A 312 -13.31 9.78 2.53
N PRO A 313 -13.71 8.82 1.67
CA PRO A 313 -12.82 7.79 1.16
C PRO A 313 -11.45 8.31 0.75
N ASN A 314 -10.41 7.76 1.37
CA ASN A 314 -9.05 8.27 1.26
C ASN A 314 -8.44 7.92 -0.10
N GLY A 315 -8.42 8.89 -1.02
CA GLY A 315 -7.84 8.72 -2.36
C GLY A 315 -6.34 8.38 -2.39
N VAL A 316 -5.60 8.52 -1.29
CA VAL A 316 -4.21 8.05 -1.20
C VAL A 316 -4.16 6.52 -1.14
N ASN A 317 -5.13 5.88 -0.48
CA ASN A 317 -5.25 4.44 -0.30
C ASN A 317 -5.88 3.78 -1.55
N SER A 318 -5.20 3.98 -2.69
CA SER A 318 -5.59 3.55 -4.03
C SER A 318 -4.73 2.41 -4.57
N LEU A 319 -5.27 1.62 -5.51
CA LEU A 319 -4.50 0.61 -6.23
C LEU A 319 -3.86 1.20 -7.50
N VAL A 320 -2.53 1.19 -7.54
CA VAL A 320 -1.72 1.71 -8.66
C VAL A 320 -1.31 0.59 -9.62
N ILE A 321 -1.72 0.69 -10.89
CA ILE A 321 -1.44 -0.28 -11.96
C ILE A 321 -0.87 0.47 -13.16
N GLY A 322 0.45 0.64 -13.21
CA GLY A 322 1.08 1.48 -14.23
C GLY A 322 0.49 2.89 -14.19
N LYS A 323 -0.08 3.36 -15.30
CA LYS A 323 -0.76 4.67 -15.36
C LYS A 323 -2.22 4.66 -14.93
N ASP A 324 -2.80 3.49 -14.67
CA ASP A 324 -4.16 3.36 -14.15
C ASP A 324 -4.15 3.40 -12.63
N ILE A 325 -4.93 4.32 -12.05
CA ILE A 325 -5.13 4.42 -10.61
C ILE A 325 -6.58 4.08 -10.32
N VAL A 326 -6.81 3.00 -9.58
CA VAL A 326 -8.15 2.65 -9.07
C VAL A 326 -8.30 3.35 -7.72
N ILE A 327 -9.11 4.42 -7.72
CA ILE A 327 -9.26 5.35 -6.60
C ILE A 327 -10.61 5.11 -5.93
N PRO A 328 -10.69 5.09 -4.58
CA PRO A 328 -11.98 5.05 -3.91
C PRO A 328 -12.81 6.28 -4.29
N ALA A 329 -14.04 6.07 -4.75
CA ALA A 329 -14.94 7.17 -5.10
C ALA A 329 -15.28 7.97 -3.83
N PRO A 330 -15.06 9.30 -3.80
CA PRO A 330 -15.26 10.08 -2.58
C PRO A 330 -16.70 10.11 -2.06
N ASN A 331 -17.70 9.96 -2.95
CA ASN A 331 -19.11 10.16 -2.59
C ASN A 331 -19.35 11.47 -1.81
N GLY A 332 -18.62 12.50 -2.23
CA GLY A 332 -18.58 13.84 -1.67
C GLY A 332 -19.83 14.67 -2.01
N PRO A 333 -19.82 15.96 -1.64
CA PRO A 333 -20.89 16.88 -2.01
C PRO A 333 -20.95 17.06 -3.53
N ARG A 334 -22.14 16.86 -4.11
CA ARG A 334 -22.38 17.03 -5.54
C ARG A 334 -23.05 18.37 -5.83
N VAL A 335 -22.41 19.17 -6.68
CA VAL A 335 -22.99 20.40 -7.24
C VAL A 335 -23.28 20.16 -8.72
N GLY A 336 -24.56 20.09 -9.07
CA GLY A 336 -25.00 19.54 -10.36
C GLY A 336 -24.59 18.06 -10.48
N ASN A 337 -23.91 17.70 -11.56
CA ASN A 337 -23.41 16.33 -11.80
C ASN A 337 -21.95 16.13 -11.36
N THR A 338 -21.37 17.07 -10.61
CA THR A 338 -19.94 17.05 -10.26
C THR A 338 -19.76 16.82 -8.76
N ASP A 339 -19.05 15.76 -8.40
CA ASP A 339 -18.52 15.55 -7.06
C ASP A 339 -17.28 16.45 -6.86
N LEU A 340 -17.34 17.33 -5.85
CA LEU A 340 -16.29 18.33 -5.63
C LEU A 340 -14.94 17.72 -5.23
N PHE A 341 -14.93 16.59 -4.50
CA PHE A 341 -13.70 15.91 -4.11
C PHE A 341 -13.11 15.13 -5.27
N GLU A 342 -13.97 14.44 -6.05
CA GLU A 342 -13.54 13.74 -7.25
C GLU A 342 -12.89 14.73 -8.24
N MET A 343 -13.53 15.86 -8.49
CA MET A 343 -13.00 16.92 -9.36
C MET A 343 -11.65 17.43 -8.84
N ALA A 344 -11.53 17.70 -7.55
CA ALA A 344 -10.27 18.17 -6.97
C ALA A 344 -9.13 17.13 -7.08
N ILE A 345 -9.43 15.84 -6.94
CA ILE A 345 -8.45 14.77 -7.16
C ILE A 345 -8.05 14.72 -8.64
N ARG A 346 -9.02 14.80 -9.56
CA ARG A 346 -8.78 14.84 -11.01
C ARG A 346 -7.85 16.00 -11.38
N ASP A 347 -8.15 17.20 -10.91
CA ASP A 347 -7.38 18.41 -11.24
C ASP A 347 -5.93 18.30 -10.75
N ARG A 348 -5.72 17.77 -9.53
CA ARG A 348 -4.40 17.61 -8.93
C ARG A 348 -3.55 16.54 -9.63
N LEU A 349 -4.19 15.50 -10.18
CA LEU A 349 -3.50 14.40 -10.85
C LEU A 349 -3.43 14.57 -12.39
N ALA A 350 -4.22 15.49 -12.96
CA ALA A 350 -4.25 15.75 -14.40
C ALA A 350 -2.86 16.03 -15.01
N PRO A 351 -1.96 16.82 -14.37
CA PRO A 351 -0.62 17.07 -14.92
C PRO A 351 0.25 15.82 -15.05
N LEU A 352 -0.09 14.73 -14.35
CA LEU A 352 0.68 13.49 -14.37
C LEU A 352 0.32 12.58 -15.54
N GLY A 353 -0.78 12.84 -16.24
CA GLY A 353 -1.25 12.04 -17.39
C GLY A 353 -1.68 10.62 -17.00
N LEU A 354 -2.24 10.48 -15.80
CA LEU A 354 -2.77 9.23 -15.25
C LEU A 354 -4.21 8.98 -15.74
N ARG A 355 -4.62 7.71 -15.75
CA ARG A 355 -6.00 7.29 -15.99
C ARG A 355 -6.63 6.97 -14.64
N LEU A 356 -7.61 7.76 -14.23
CA LEU A 356 -8.24 7.66 -12.92
C LEU A 356 -9.56 6.89 -13.03
N HIS A 357 -9.68 5.81 -12.28
CA HIS A 357 -10.86 4.95 -12.21
C HIS A 357 -11.45 5.07 -10.80
N PHE A 358 -12.46 5.91 -10.63
CA PHE A 358 -13.15 6.04 -9.35
C PHE A 358 -14.13 4.88 -9.17
N VAL A 359 -14.01 4.14 -8.07
CA VAL A 359 -14.82 2.96 -7.76
C VAL A 359 -15.48 3.13 -6.41
N ASP A 360 -16.80 2.98 -6.36
CA ASP A 360 -17.56 3.08 -5.12
C ASP A 360 -17.29 1.85 -4.24
N ILE A 361 -16.71 2.12 -3.08
CA ILE A 361 -16.34 1.13 -2.07
C ILE A 361 -16.92 1.48 -0.69
N HIS A 362 -17.90 2.38 -0.63
CA HIS A 362 -18.41 2.93 0.62
C HIS A 362 -18.83 1.83 1.60
N GLU A 363 -19.76 0.97 1.18
CA GLU A 363 -20.30 -0.13 1.99
C GLU A 363 -19.30 -1.27 2.29
N PRO A 364 -18.53 -1.81 1.31
CA PRO A 364 -17.63 -2.92 1.61
C PRO A 364 -16.40 -2.52 2.43
N TYR A 365 -15.84 -1.32 2.24
CA TYR A 365 -14.52 -0.97 2.80
C TYR A 365 -14.57 0.31 3.64
N HIS A 366 -15.05 1.43 3.11
CA HIS A 366 -14.91 2.73 3.79
C HIS A 366 -15.61 2.76 5.15
N VAL A 367 -16.86 2.29 5.25
CA VAL A 367 -17.59 2.22 6.53
C VAL A 367 -16.98 1.23 7.53
N ARG A 368 -15.97 0.47 7.10
CA ARG A 368 -15.20 -0.49 7.90
C ARG A 368 -13.76 -0.03 8.14
N SER A 369 -13.47 1.26 7.92
CA SER A 369 -12.17 1.88 8.21
C SER A 369 -11.02 1.44 7.29
N GLY A 370 -11.29 1.19 6.01
CA GLY A 370 -10.25 0.94 5.00
C GLY A 370 -10.73 1.29 3.59
N GLU A 371 -9.82 1.31 2.61
CA GLU A 371 -10.17 1.65 1.23
C GLU A 371 -9.71 0.57 0.23
N ILE A 372 -9.51 0.96 -1.04
CA ILE A 372 -9.14 0.04 -2.12
C ILE A 372 -7.80 -0.64 -1.86
N HIS A 373 -6.79 0.09 -1.38
CA HIS A 373 -5.49 -0.50 -1.12
C HIS A 373 -5.60 -1.55 -0.01
N CYS A 374 -6.22 -1.22 1.13
CA CYS A 374 -6.47 -2.19 2.23
C CYS A 374 -7.18 -3.47 1.77
N GLY A 375 -8.14 -3.34 0.85
CA GLY A 375 -8.95 -4.44 0.33
C GLY A 375 -8.31 -5.28 -0.78
N THR A 376 -7.17 -4.85 -1.31
CA THR A 376 -6.49 -5.52 -2.44
C THR A 376 -5.04 -5.82 -2.11
N ASN A 377 -4.37 -6.62 -2.94
CA ASN A 377 -2.91 -6.79 -2.90
C ASN A 377 -2.44 -7.15 -4.32
N ALA A 378 -1.16 -7.01 -4.64
CA ALA A 378 -0.66 -7.16 -5.99
C ALA A 378 0.68 -7.89 -6.07
N VAL A 379 0.74 -8.94 -6.91
CA VAL A 379 2.03 -9.50 -7.35
C VAL A 379 2.62 -8.56 -8.39
N ARG A 380 3.83 -8.06 -8.13
CA ARG A 380 4.55 -7.14 -9.03
C ARG A 380 5.86 -7.75 -9.52
N ARG A 381 6.41 -7.18 -10.60
CA ARG A 381 7.76 -7.48 -11.11
C ARG A 381 8.65 -6.26 -10.93
N LEU A 382 9.82 -6.44 -10.34
CA LEU A 382 10.81 -5.37 -10.19
C LEU A 382 11.22 -4.84 -11.57
N LYS A 383 11.14 -3.51 -11.75
CA LYS A 383 11.73 -2.81 -12.91
C LYS A 383 13.25 -2.94 -12.96
N ASN A 384 13.88 -2.96 -11.79
CA ASN A 384 15.32 -3.16 -11.64
C ASN A 384 15.62 -4.45 -10.86
N PRO A 385 15.57 -5.64 -11.50
CA PRO A 385 15.74 -6.92 -10.82
C PRO A 385 17.21 -7.32 -10.63
N ARG A 386 18.17 -6.59 -11.22
CA ARG A 386 19.60 -6.91 -11.15
C ARG A 386 20.24 -6.31 -9.92
N TRP A 387 19.88 -6.81 -8.75
CA TRP A 387 20.38 -6.32 -7.46
C TRP A 387 21.89 -6.50 -7.26
N TRP A 388 22.52 -7.37 -8.05
CA TRP A 388 23.98 -7.59 -8.06
C TRP A 388 24.74 -6.65 -8.99
N ALA A 389 24.05 -5.86 -9.81
CA ALA A 389 24.70 -4.89 -10.67
C ALA A 389 25.24 -3.74 -9.79
N PRO A 390 26.44 -3.19 -10.10
CA PRO A 390 26.91 -1.99 -9.43
C PRO A 390 25.92 -0.85 -9.70
N SER A 391 25.58 -0.11 -8.64
CA SER A 391 24.69 1.05 -8.65
C SER A 391 25.33 2.28 -9.25
#